data_AF-A0A7J7RBE7-F1
#
_entry.id   AF-A0A7J7RBE7-F1
#
_cell.length_a   1.000
_cell.length_b   1.000
_cell.length_c   1.000
_cell.angle_alpha   90.00
_cell.angle_beta   90.00
_cell.angle_gamma   90.00
#
_symmetry.space_group_name_H-M   'P 1'
#
loop_
_entity.id
_entity.type
_entity.pdbx_description
1 polymer ?
#
loop_
_entity_poly.entity_id
_entity_poly.type
_entity_poly.pdbx_seq_one_letter_code
_entity_poly.pdbx_strand_id
1 'polypeptide(L)'
;MSSPVGSRAQKMRLPMFTQKGLLEVPSPTEKDWSKDDDEDYVFRDPDRERDSLPQPYRMINKLVNLLFDRAWEVIEERDTLRQAELSRTQPTTYPPVMESKLNQMPNCMAICQDYVFIGGAKGFSIYNLYNAKRIYVWDKLKLDVTSIWTTDLGSEILVVPVDEMGTCSSSSF
;
A
#
# COMPACT_ATOMS: atom_id res chain seq x y z
N MET A 1 -12.42 -17.23 66.61
CA MET A 1 -12.15 -16.39 67.79
C MET A 1 -10.87 -16.89 68.43
N SER A 2 -9.84 -16.05 68.37
CA SER A 2 -8.79 -15.82 69.39
C SER A 2 -7.93 -16.99 69.89
N SER A 3 -6.64 -16.94 69.54
CA SER A 3 -5.52 -17.46 70.33
C SER A 3 -5.54 -16.87 71.75
N PRO A 4 -4.88 -17.51 72.74
CA PRO A 4 -3.60 -16.93 73.18
C PRO A 4 -2.55 -17.90 73.79
N VAL A 5 -1.29 -17.46 73.63
CA VAL A 5 -0.18 -17.35 74.62
C VAL A 5 0.37 -18.63 75.29
N GLY A 6 1.70 -18.75 75.25
CA GLY A 6 2.46 -19.93 75.66
C GLY A 6 3.08 -19.88 77.05
N SER A 7 3.84 -20.93 77.40
CA SER A 7 5.08 -20.84 78.18
C SER A 7 5.79 -22.20 78.32
N ARG A 8 7.11 -22.07 78.40
CA ARG A 8 8.26 -22.97 78.64
C ARG A 8 8.03 -24.18 79.58
N ALA A 9 8.54 -25.36 79.19
CA ALA A 9 9.71 -26.05 79.80
C ALA A 9 9.70 -27.60 79.69
N GLN A 10 10.92 -28.13 79.58
CA GLN A 10 11.41 -29.49 79.90
C GLN A 10 11.22 -30.68 78.93
N LYS A 11 12.35 -30.99 78.28
CA LYS A 11 12.79 -32.29 77.75
C LYS A 11 12.42 -33.47 78.66
N MET A 12 11.80 -34.50 78.06
CA MET A 12 12.06 -35.89 78.42
C MET A 12 12.82 -36.57 77.27
N ARG A 13 13.95 -37.19 77.64
CA ARG A 13 14.77 -38.07 76.79
C ARG A 13 14.01 -39.37 76.51
N LEU A 14 14.35 -40.08 75.44
CA LEU A 14 14.84 -41.47 75.48
C LEU A 14 15.61 -41.77 74.16
N PRO A 15 16.64 -42.65 74.19
CA PRO A 15 17.72 -42.65 73.23
C PRO A 15 17.50 -43.58 72.02
N MET A 16 18.06 -43.10 70.91
CA MET A 16 18.66 -43.79 69.76
C MET A 16 18.36 -45.27 69.55
N PHE A 17 17.78 -45.59 68.39
CA PHE A 17 18.21 -46.76 67.63
C PHE A 17 18.19 -46.47 66.12
N THR A 18 19.33 -46.79 65.49
CA THR A 18 19.54 -47.10 64.06
C THR A 18 19.53 -45.97 63.03
N GLN A 19 20.71 -45.34 63.00
CA GLN A 19 21.43 -44.69 61.90
C GLN A 19 21.23 -45.34 60.51
N LYS A 20 20.49 -44.66 59.62
CA LYS A 20 20.68 -44.71 58.16
C LYS A 20 21.31 -43.38 57.76
N GLY A 21 22.49 -43.46 57.15
CA GLY A 21 23.32 -42.31 56.79
C GLY A 21 22.59 -41.32 55.89
N LEU A 22 22.43 -40.11 56.41
CA LEU A 22 22.10 -38.90 55.68
C LEU A 22 23.34 -38.55 54.84
N LEU A 23 23.22 -38.62 53.51
CA LEU A 23 24.15 -37.93 52.62
C LEU A 23 23.93 -36.43 52.84
N GLU A 24 24.78 -35.83 53.67
CA GLU A 24 24.90 -34.38 53.80
C GLU A 24 25.38 -33.85 52.44
N VAL A 25 24.53 -33.05 51.78
CA VAL A 25 24.95 -32.24 50.64
C VAL A 25 25.93 -31.21 51.19
N PRO A 26 27.21 -31.20 50.76
CA PRO A 26 28.15 -30.21 51.26
C PRO A 26 27.67 -28.83 50.83
N SER A 27 27.60 -27.90 51.79
CA SER A 27 27.43 -26.48 51.51
C SER A 27 28.55 -26.00 50.57
N PRO A 28 28.26 -25.28 49.47
CA PRO A 28 29.26 -24.95 48.48
C PRO A 28 30.36 -24.13 49.16
N THR A 29 31.56 -24.70 49.18
CA THR A 29 32.76 -23.97 49.60
C THR A 29 33.26 -23.20 48.39
N GLU A 30 33.83 -22.00 48.53
CA GLU A 30 34.32 -21.14 47.43
C GLU A 30 35.27 -21.83 46.41
N LYS A 31 35.67 -23.08 46.66
CA LYS A 31 36.45 -23.94 45.77
C LYS A 31 35.65 -24.68 44.69
N ASP A 32 34.32 -24.71 44.78
CA ASP A 32 33.44 -25.40 43.81
C ASP A 32 32.81 -24.46 42.77
N TRP A 33 33.09 -23.17 42.84
CA TRP A 33 32.96 -22.33 41.65
C TRP A 33 34.06 -22.78 40.71
N SER A 34 33.71 -23.24 39.49
CA SER A 34 34.66 -23.17 38.39
C SER A 34 35.23 -21.76 38.48
N LYS A 35 36.54 -21.63 38.70
CA LYS A 35 37.21 -20.33 38.63
C LYS A 35 36.59 -19.66 37.42
N ASP A 36 35.88 -18.56 37.64
CA ASP A 36 35.53 -17.66 36.56
C ASP A 36 36.88 -17.47 35.89
N ASP A 37 37.06 -18.11 34.74
CA ASP A 37 37.87 -17.54 33.71
C ASP A 37 37.12 -16.23 33.44
N ASP A 38 37.49 -15.21 34.23
CA ASP A 38 37.54 -13.82 33.85
C ASP A 38 38.50 -13.70 32.64
N GLU A 39 38.33 -14.59 31.65
CA GLU A 39 38.68 -14.37 30.27
C GLU A 39 37.67 -13.32 29.84
N ASP A 40 38.02 -12.08 30.20
CA ASP A 40 37.54 -10.81 29.70
C ASP A 40 36.73 -11.06 28.43
N TYR A 41 35.42 -11.29 28.59
CA TYR A 41 34.49 -11.35 27.46
C TYR A 41 34.36 -9.91 27.00
N VAL A 42 35.45 -9.43 26.38
CA VAL A 42 35.50 -8.22 25.63
C VAL A 42 34.48 -8.45 24.55
N PHE A 43 33.30 -7.85 24.72
CA PHE A 43 32.44 -7.51 23.61
C PHE A 43 33.32 -6.71 22.65
N ARG A 44 34.01 -7.43 21.75
CA ARG A 44 34.71 -6.87 20.62
C ARG A 44 33.58 -6.34 19.76
N ASP A 45 33.34 -5.04 19.92
CA ASP A 45 32.58 -4.28 18.95
C ASP A 45 33.06 -4.72 17.55
N PRO A 46 32.20 -5.29 16.69
CA PRO A 46 32.60 -5.75 15.37
C PRO A 46 33.18 -4.61 14.52
N ASP A 47 32.91 -3.35 14.88
CA ASP A 47 33.53 -2.18 14.26
C ASP A 47 34.91 -1.81 14.84
N ARG A 48 35.37 -2.46 15.93
CA ARG A 48 36.69 -2.24 16.54
C ARG A 48 37.84 -2.64 15.61
N GLU A 49 37.62 -3.60 14.72
CA GLU A 49 38.60 -3.98 13.68
C GLU A 49 38.68 -2.91 12.57
N ARG A 50 37.55 -2.26 12.26
CA ARG A 50 37.45 -1.15 11.30
C ARG A 50 38.02 0.17 11.85
N ASP A 51 37.97 0.34 13.17
CA ASP A 51 38.49 1.49 13.91
C ASP A 51 39.94 1.28 14.42
N SER A 52 40.66 0.30 13.88
CA SER A 52 42.05 -0.04 14.28
C SER A 52 43.08 1.05 13.96
N LEU A 53 42.80 1.97 13.03
CA LEU A 53 43.76 2.98 12.58
C LEU A 53 43.89 4.16 13.56
N PRO A 54 45.07 4.70 13.87
CA PRO A 54 45.21 5.92 14.66
C PRO A 54 44.45 7.11 14.05
N GLN A 55 44.01 8.09 14.85
CA GLN A 55 43.64 9.39 14.27
C GLN A 55 44.87 9.98 13.56
N PRO A 56 44.73 10.54 12.35
CA PRO A 56 43.52 10.98 11.65
C PRO A 56 42.95 9.97 10.63
N TYR A 57 43.60 8.84 10.40
CA TYR A 57 43.26 7.90 9.32
C TYR A 57 41.87 7.25 9.49
N ARG A 58 41.42 7.07 10.75
CA ARG A 58 40.05 6.67 11.10
C ARG A 58 38.99 7.62 10.50
N MET A 59 39.24 8.92 10.57
CA MET A 59 38.31 9.94 10.07
C MET A 59 38.25 9.91 8.55
N ILE A 60 39.39 9.67 7.88
CA ILE A 60 39.45 9.50 6.43
C ILE A 60 38.60 8.30 6.00
N ASN A 61 38.75 7.14 6.65
CA ASN A 61 37.96 5.95 6.32
C ASN A 61 36.46 6.18 6.50
N LYS A 62 36.04 6.85 7.58
CA LYS A 62 34.63 7.20 7.82
C LYS A 62 34.07 8.14 6.76
N LEU A 63 34.84 9.15 6.35
CA LEU A 63 34.44 10.08 5.29
C LEU A 63 34.35 9.40 3.92
N VAL A 64 35.28 8.50 3.61
CA VAL A 64 35.28 7.74 2.36
C VAL A 64 34.10 6.78 2.30
N ASN A 65 33.82 6.04 3.37
CA ASN A 65 32.65 5.16 3.42
C ASN A 65 31.34 5.95 3.32
N LEU A 66 31.23 7.08 4.04
CA LEU A 66 30.06 7.96 3.92
C LEU A 66 29.84 8.47 2.48
N LEU A 67 30.92 8.75 1.76
CA LEU A 67 30.84 9.14 0.34
C LEU A 67 30.31 7.99 -0.51
N PHE A 68 30.81 6.76 -0.28
CA PHE A 68 30.35 5.58 -1.01
C PHE A 68 28.90 5.25 -0.70
N ASP A 69 28.48 5.28 0.57
CA ASP A 69 27.10 5.01 0.98
C ASP A 69 26.14 5.99 0.31
N ARG A 70 26.44 7.30 0.36
CA ARG A 70 25.63 8.33 -0.30
C ARG A 70 25.62 8.18 -1.82
N ALA A 71 26.76 7.88 -2.42
CA ALA A 71 26.84 7.67 -3.87
C ALA A 71 26.00 6.45 -4.28
N TRP A 72 26.01 5.39 -3.47
CA TRP A 72 25.26 4.18 -3.70
C TRP A 72 23.75 4.41 -3.58
N GLU A 73 23.28 5.08 -2.52
CA GLU A 73 21.86 5.45 -2.35
C GLU A 73 21.33 6.22 -3.56
N VAL A 74 22.11 7.19 -4.04
CA VAL A 74 21.75 8.01 -5.20
C VAL A 74 21.72 7.22 -6.51
N ILE A 75 22.58 6.19 -6.65
CA ILE A 75 22.56 5.29 -7.81
C ILE A 75 21.34 4.37 -7.73
N GLU A 76 21.09 3.78 -6.57
CA GLU A 76 19.98 2.86 -6.33
C GLU A 76 18.62 3.55 -6.55
N GLU A 77 18.45 4.78 -6.03
CA GLU A 77 17.24 5.58 -6.29
C GLU A 77 17.02 5.81 -7.79
N ARG A 78 18.07 6.12 -8.55
CA ARG A 78 17.96 6.32 -10.01
C ARG A 78 17.63 5.04 -10.76
N ASP A 79 18.24 3.92 -10.37
CA ASP A 79 18.00 2.65 -11.02
C ASP A 79 16.61 2.10 -10.69
N THR A 80 16.10 2.31 -9.47
CA THR A 80 14.72 1.98 -9.13
C THR A 80 13.71 2.80 -9.94
N LEU A 81 13.95 4.10 -10.14
CA LEU A 81 13.12 4.96 -10.98
C LEU A 81 13.15 4.52 -12.46
N ARG A 82 14.33 4.23 -13.01
CA ARG A 82 14.46 3.71 -14.38
C ARG A 82 13.76 2.37 -14.55
N GLN A 83 13.89 1.48 -13.58
CA GLN A 83 13.23 0.18 -13.62
C GLN A 83 11.71 0.32 -13.54
N ALA A 84 11.20 1.27 -12.73
CA ALA A 84 9.78 1.60 -12.68
C ALA A 84 9.29 2.14 -14.03
N GLU A 85 10.04 3.03 -14.68
CA GLU A 85 9.72 3.53 -16.01
C GLU A 85 9.73 2.44 -17.09
N LEU A 86 10.73 1.56 -17.08
CA LEU A 86 10.83 0.43 -18.02
C LEU A 86 9.74 -0.61 -17.79
N SER A 87 9.32 -0.81 -16.54
CA SER A 87 8.20 -1.69 -16.19
C SER A 87 6.84 -1.11 -16.61
N ARG A 88 6.78 0.19 -16.92
CA ARG A 88 5.55 0.83 -17.34
C ARG A 88 5.19 0.38 -18.75
N THR A 89 4.22 -0.52 -18.84
CA THR A 89 3.66 -0.92 -20.13
C THR A 89 2.93 0.28 -20.74
N GLN A 90 3.33 0.69 -21.95
CA GLN A 90 2.59 1.70 -22.68
C GLN A 90 1.25 1.11 -23.14
N PRO A 91 0.12 1.79 -22.90
CA PRO A 91 -1.16 1.37 -23.46
C PRO A 91 -1.05 1.28 -24.99
N THR A 92 -1.69 0.27 -25.57
CA THR A 92 -1.78 0.18 -27.03
C THR A 92 -2.59 1.35 -27.56
N THR A 93 -1.94 2.25 -28.29
CA THR A 93 -2.61 3.35 -28.99
C THR A 93 -3.17 2.83 -30.31
N TYR A 94 -4.49 2.89 -30.46
CA TYR A 94 -5.15 2.57 -31.72
C TYR A 94 -5.42 3.87 -32.50
N PRO A 95 -5.10 3.93 -33.81
CA PRO A 95 -5.50 5.06 -34.62
C PRO A 95 -7.03 5.10 -34.76
N PRO A 96 -7.63 6.29 -34.91
CA PRO A 96 -9.06 6.39 -35.16
C PRO A 96 -9.42 5.67 -36.46
N VAL A 97 -10.44 4.81 -36.40
CA VAL A 97 -10.91 4.04 -37.56
C VAL A 97 -11.67 4.93 -38.54
N MET A 98 -12.33 5.98 -38.02
CA MET A 98 -13.17 6.87 -38.79
C MET A 98 -13.20 8.26 -38.16
N GLU A 99 -13.20 9.28 -39.02
CA GLU A 99 -13.43 10.67 -38.62
C GLU A 99 -14.66 11.20 -39.36
N SER A 100 -15.58 11.80 -38.61
CA SER A 100 -16.74 12.48 -39.18
C SER A 100 -16.68 13.96 -38.83
N LYS A 101 -16.82 14.82 -39.83
CA LYS A 101 -16.88 16.27 -39.60
C LYS A 101 -18.31 16.66 -39.26
N LEU A 102 -18.48 17.25 -38.09
CA LEU A 102 -19.74 17.84 -37.67
C LEU A 102 -19.79 19.29 -38.16
N ASN A 103 -20.97 19.73 -38.60
CA ASN A 103 -21.17 21.10 -39.09
C ASN A 103 -21.11 22.14 -37.97
N GLN A 104 -21.38 21.72 -36.73
CA GLN A 104 -21.38 22.54 -35.54
C GLN A 104 -20.68 21.78 -34.42
N MET A 105 -20.14 22.52 -33.44
CA MET A 105 -19.54 21.93 -32.25
C MET A 105 -20.64 21.25 -31.42
N PRO A 106 -20.52 19.94 -31.12
CA PRO A 106 -21.46 19.28 -30.23
C PRO A 106 -21.20 19.67 -28.77
N ASN A 107 -22.26 19.71 -27.98
CA ASN A 107 -22.19 19.97 -26.54
C ASN A 107 -22.00 18.68 -25.75
N CYS A 108 -22.65 17.60 -26.19
CA CYS A 108 -22.62 16.32 -25.51
C CYS A 108 -22.78 15.15 -26.48
N MET A 109 -22.43 13.95 -26.01
CA MET A 109 -22.56 12.72 -26.76
C MET A 109 -22.92 11.55 -25.83
N ALA A 110 -23.74 10.64 -26.32
CA ALA A 110 -24.07 9.37 -25.68
C ALA A 110 -24.03 8.24 -26.71
N ILE A 111 -23.68 7.03 -26.28
CA ILE A 111 -23.62 5.85 -27.14
C ILE A 111 -24.53 4.79 -26.56
N CYS A 112 -25.38 4.20 -27.41
CA CYS A 112 -26.23 3.08 -27.04
C CYS A 112 -26.37 2.13 -28.23
N GLN A 113 -26.13 0.84 -28.00
CA GLN A 113 -26.06 -0.18 -29.05
C GLN A 113 -25.13 0.28 -30.20
N ASP A 114 -25.63 0.27 -31.43
CA ASP A 114 -24.91 0.65 -32.65
C ASP A 114 -25.11 2.12 -33.04
N TYR A 115 -25.59 2.96 -32.11
CA TYR A 115 -25.95 4.34 -32.35
C TYR A 115 -25.19 5.32 -31.45
N VAL A 116 -24.85 6.46 -32.03
CA VAL A 116 -24.24 7.60 -31.36
C VAL A 116 -25.20 8.77 -31.39
N PHE A 117 -25.55 9.28 -30.23
CA PHE A 117 -26.43 10.42 -30.02
C PHE A 117 -25.54 11.63 -29.74
N ILE A 118 -25.63 12.65 -30.58
CA ILE A 118 -24.82 13.86 -30.48
C ILE A 118 -25.76 15.04 -30.23
N GLY A 119 -25.67 15.63 -29.05
CA GLY A 119 -26.40 16.83 -28.67
C GLY A 119 -25.66 18.09 -29.07
N GLY A 120 -26.40 19.08 -29.53
CA GLY A 120 -25.85 20.37 -29.94
C GLY A 120 -26.89 21.46 -29.86
N ALA A 121 -26.72 22.47 -30.71
CA ALA A 121 -27.64 23.58 -30.74
C ALA A 121 -29.04 23.12 -31.17
N LYS A 122 -30.06 23.56 -30.44
CA LYS A 122 -31.50 23.33 -30.75
C LYS A 122 -31.95 21.86 -30.84
N GLY A 123 -31.12 20.91 -30.41
CA GLY A 123 -31.46 19.51 -30.63
C GLY A 123 -30.34 18.50 -30.44
N PHE A 124 -30.63 17.30 -30.95
CA PHE A 124 -29.65 16.23 -31.05
C PHE A 124 -29.79 15.47 -32.37
N SER A 125 -28.77 14.71 -32.72
CA SER A 125 -28.70 13.93 -33.94
C SER A 125 -28.17 12.53 -33.66
N ILE A 126 -28.64 11.56 -34.44
CA ILE A 126 -28.31 10.15 -34.28
C ILE A 126 -27.48 9.70 -35.47
N TYR A 127 -26.35 9.08 -35.18
CA TYR A 127 -25.42 8.53 -36.14
C TYR A 127 -25.29 7.03 -35.92
N ASN A 128 -25.04 6.27 -36.97
CA ASN A 128 -24.65 4.87 -36.83
C ASN A 128 -23.15 4.78 -36.51
N LEU A 129 -22.80 3.96 -35.52
CA LEU A 129 -21.46 3.83 -34.98
C LEU A 129 -20.44 3.32 -36.01
N TYR A 130 -20.84 2.40 -36.89
CA TYR A 130 -19.93 1.75 -37.84
C TYR A 130 -19.67 2.54 -39.11
N ASN A 131 -20.64 3.32 -39.56
CA ASN A 131 -20.54 4.04 -40.85
C ASN A 131 -20.50 5.57 -40.69
N ALA A 132 -20.63 6.09 -39.47
CA ALA A 132 -20.75 7.50 -39.13
C ALA A 132 -21.73 8.30 -40.00
N LYS A 133 -22.75 7.63 -40.56
CA LYS A 133 -23.82 8.28 -41.30
C LYS A 133 -24.89 8.74 -40.32
N ARG A 134 -25.34 9.98 -40.53
CA ARG A 134 -26.44 10.57 -39.80
C ARG A 134 -27.74 9.90 -40.22
N ILE A 135 -28.42 9.26 -39.28
CA ILE A 135 -29.70 8.58 -39.48
C ILE A 135 -30.85 9.55 -39.23
N TYR A 136 -30.75 10.31 -38.13
CA TYR A 136 -31.86 11.11 -37.65
C TYR A 136 -31.39 12.44 -37.04
N VAL A 137 -32.25 13.45 -37.11
CA VAL A 137 -32.03 14.77 -36.50
C VAL A 137 -33.31 15.19 -35.79
N TRP A 138 -33.18 15.47 -34.49
CA TRP A 138 -34.22 16.04 -33.67
C TRP A 138 -33.91 17.50 -33.38
N ASP A 139 -34.44 18.41 -34.20
CA ASP A 139 -34.23 19.86 -34.11
C ASP A 139 -35.49 20.59 -33.61
N LYS A 140 -36.19 19.99 -32.63
CA LYS A 140 -37.44 20.54 -32.08
C LYS A 140 -37.23 21.32 -30.79
N LEU A 141 -36.01 21.36 -30.26
CA LEU A 141 -35.73 22.04 -29.00
C LEU A 141 -35.43 23.51 -29.29
N LYS A 142 -36.03 24.42 -28.52
CA LYS A 142 -35.72 25.86 -28.60
C LYS A 142 -34.39 26.19 -27.95
N LEU A 143 -33.93 25.30 -27.08
CA LEU A 143 -32.75 25.42 -26.25
C LEU A 143 -31.75 24.34 -26.63
N ASP A 144 -30.50 24.59 -26.29
CA ASP A 144 -29.41 23.69 -26.59
C ASP A 144 -29.41 22.49 -25.63
N VAL A 145 -29.00 21.34 -26.14
CA VAL A 145 -28.91 20.12 -25.35
C VAL A 145 -27.56 20.10 -24.62
N THR A 146 -27.60 20.00 -23.29
CA THR A 146 -26.40 20.02 -22.44
C THR A 146 -25.90 18.62 -22.10
N SER A 147 -26.81 17.67 -21.93
CA SER A 147 -26.48 16.26 -21.72
C SER A 147 -27.54 15.36 -22.33
N ILE A 148 -27.15 14.15 -22.71
CA ILE A 148 -28.06 13.11 -23.20
C ILE A 148 -27.76 11.84 -22.43
N TRP A 149 -28.81 11.22 -21.91
CA TRP A 149 -28.74 9.89 -21.32
C TRP A 149 -29.46 8.91 -22.23
N THR A 150 -28.84 7.76 -22.45
CA THR A 150 -29.40 6.68 -23.25
C THR A 150 -29.39 5.38 -22.46
N THR A 151 -30.46 4.61 -22.57
CA THR A 151 -30.56 3.29 -21.93
C THR A 151 -31.17 2.31 -22.90
N ASP A 152 -30.50 1.16 -23.04
CA ASP A 152 -30.97 0.04 -23.83
C ASP A 152 -32.10 -0.70 -23.10
N LEU A 153 -33.29 -0.76 -23.71
CA LEU A 153 -34.43 -1.54 -23.23
C LEU A 153 -34.60 -2.86 -24.00
N GLY A 154 -33.63 -3.25 -24.82
CA GLY A 154 -33.61 -4.45 -25.63
C GLY A 154 -34.25 -4.25 -27.01
N SER A 155 -35.53 -3.87 -27.06
CA SER A 155 -36.23 -3.59 -28.32
C SER A 155 -36.20 -2.13 -28.74
N GLU A 156 -36.01 -1.22 -27.78
CA GLU A 156 -36.03 0.23 -27.96
C GLU A 156 -34.90 0.86 -27.14
N ILE A 157 -34.50 2.07 -27.51
CA ILE A 157 -33.53 2.87 -26.77
C ILE A 157 -34.28 4.02 -26.12
N LEU A 158 -34.26 4.10 -24.79
CA LEU A 158 -34.75 5.27 -24.08
C LEU A 158 -33.71 6.38 -24.16
N VAL A 159 -34.11 7.54 -24.66
CA VAL A 159 -33.27 8.73 -24.81
C VAL A 159 -33.86 9.85 -23.95
N VAL A 160 -33.01 10.45 -23.12
CA VAL A 160 -33.36 11.56 -22.23
C VAL A 160 -32.37 12.71 -22.42
N PRO A 161 -32.62 13.64 -23.36
CA PRO A 161 -31.90 14.91 -23.43
C PRO A 161 -32.30 15.83 -22.28
N VAL A 162 -31.31 16.56 -21.76
CA VAL A 162 -31.47 17.66 -20.81
C VAL A 162 -31.06 18.96 -21.49
N ASP A 163 -31.90 19.99 -21.40
CA ASP A 163 -31.61 21.30 -21.96
C ASP A 163 -30.82 22.21 -21.02
N GLU A 164 -30.47 23.42 -21.46
CA GLU A 164 -29.80 24.44 -20.65
C GLU A 164 -30.59 24.90 -19.42
N MET A 165 -31.92 24.76 -19.44
CA MET A 165 -32.80 25.11 -18.32
C MET A 165 -32.94 23.94 -17.31
N GLY A 166 -32.26 22.82 -17.55
CA GLY A 166 -32.34 21.63 -16.72
C GLY A 166 -33.64 20.84 -16.91
N THR A 167 -34.43 21.14 -17.94
CA THR A 167 -35.62 20.34 -18.26
C THR A 167 -35.21 19.12 -19.06
N CYS A 168 -35.77 17.97 -18.70
CA CYS A 168 -35.55 16.71 -19.38
C CYS A 168 -36.82 16.26 -20.09
N SER A 169 -36.66 15.68 -21.27
CA SER A 169 -37.75 15.02 -21.97
C SER A 169 -37.34 13.59 -22.27
N SER A 170 -38.23 12.61 -22.08
CA SER A 170 -37.96 11.21 -22.37
C SER A 170 -38.66 10.80 -23.65
N SER A 171 -37.92 10.16 -24.57
CA SER A 171 -38.45 9.57 -25.80
C SER A 171 -37.84 8.20 -26.02
N SER A 172 -38.60 7.22 -26.50
CA SER A 172 -38.04 5.97 -27.01
C SER A 172 -37.73 6.08 -28.50
N PHE A 173 -36.64 5.44 -28.91
CA PHE A 173 -36.14 5.36 -30.29
C PHE A 173 -36.03 3.90 -30.73
#